data_AF-A0ABD0J5E1-F1
#
_entry.id   AF-A0ABD0J5E1-F1
#
_cell.length_a   1.000
_cell.length_b   1.000
_cell.length_c   1.000
_cell.angle_alpha   90.00
_cell.angle_beta   90.00
_cell.angle_gamma   90.00
#
_symmetry.space_group_name_H-M   'P 1'
#
loop_
_entity.id
_entity.type
_entity.pdbx_description
1 polymer ?
#
loop_
_entity_poly.entity_id
_entity_poly.type
_entity_poly.pdbx_seq_one_letter_code
_entity_poly.pdbx_strand_id
1 'polypeptide(L)'
;MTKDEATALSFQEKTALLREDPVTCDRYFDHRFRALFNKVLKSAAGSLGEIVDFFYRVEFQHRGSPHVHGLLWIKDAPVYDSEDPESAPPVVEFIDRYITCHKPQEDQPMHEEVKLQQHKHSHTCLKQKGKEKTCRFGIPHYPMPETMILEPIKDQDLSDNPNAAKRMRDQLKKQAKAIFERLKTLRPEDDIQIADLLREQDMAMEQYIMALRTTIKRSKVFLKRDISERRTNAYNADILTLWRANMDLQYIVDPYACVMYIINYVGKAQRGMSTLLRNALTEVRKGNASIKEQLRKIRNVFVKSSELSA
;
A
#
# COMPACT_ATOMS: atom_id res chain seq x y z
N MET A 1 5.15 -6.40 -36.40
CA MET A 1 6.12 -5.79 -35.49
C MET A 1 6.84 -6.90 -34.72
N THR A 2 8.15 -6.98 -34.83
CA THR A 2 9.00 -7.88 -34.04
C THR A 2 9.16 -7.36 -32.61
N LYS A 3 9.72 -8.18 -31.71
CA LYS A 3 9.98 -7.77 -30.31
C LYS A 3 10.98 -6.61 -30.24
N ASP A 4 11.98 -6.61 -31.10
CA ASP A 4 13.04 -5.59 -31.12
C ASP A 4 12.49 -4.27 -31.65
N GLU A 5 11.68 -4.30 -32.71
CA GLU A 5 10.94 -3.15 -33.22
C GLU A 5 10.03 -2.56 -32.15
N ALA A 6 9.28 -3.40 -31.42
CA ALA A 6 8.40 -2.94 -30.34
C ALA A 6 9.18 -2.29 -29.18
N THR A 7 10.37 -2.79 -28.89
CA THR A 7 11.22 -2.27 -27.81
C THR A 7 11.79 -0.91 -28.18
N ALA A 8 12.17 -0.72 -29.44
CA ALA A 8 12.73 0.52 -29.99
C ALA A 8 11.74 1.69 -30.05
N LEU A 9 10.42 1.43 -30.03
CA LEU A 9 9.41 2.48 -30.04
C LEU A 9 9.57 3.43 -28.83
N SER A 10 9.44 4.72 -29.09
CA SER A 10 9.36 5.75 -28.07
C SER A 10 8.12 5.58 -27.18
N PHE A 11 8.12 6.26 -26.03
CA PHE A 11 6.96 6.27 -25.15
C PHE A 11 5.72 6.88 -25.84
N GLN A 12 5.90 7.92 -26.66
CA GLN A 12 4.79 8.53 -27.40
C GLN A 12 4.17 7.56 -28.41
N GLU A 13 5.00 6.85 -29.19
CA GLU A 13 4.53 5.88 -30.18
C GLU A 13 3.81 4.70 -29.52
N LYS A 14 4.41 4.12 -28.46
CA LYS A 14 3.77 3.07 -27.66
C LYS A 14 2.41 3.52 -27.16
N THR A 15 2.32 4.75 -26.64
CA THR A 15 1.07 5.30 -26.12
C THR A 15 0.04 5.56 -27.23
N ALA A 16 0.46 5.97 -28.42
CA ALA A 16 -0.43 6.16 -29.56
C ALA A 16 -1.09 4.83 -29.98
N LEU A 17 -0.28 3.78 -30.15
CA LEU A 17 -0.77 2.43 -30.50
C LEU A 17 -1.77 1.89 -29.46
N LEU A 18 -1.49 2.09 -28.17
CA LEU A 18 -2.41 1.68 -27.09
C LEU A 18 -3.76 2.43 -27.15
N ARG A 19 -3.78 3.68 -27.62
CA ARG A 19 -5.01 4.48 -27.76
C ARG A 19 -5.80 4.15 -29.03
N GLU A 20 -5.13 3.67 -30.07
CA GLU A 20 -5.76 3.29 -31.33
C GLU A 20 -6.58 2.00 -31.19
N ASP A 21 -6.11 1.04 -30.38
CA ASP A 21 -6.82 -0.21 -30.10
C ASP A 21 -6.88 -0.55 -28.59
N PRO A 22 -7.66 0.20 -27.81
CA PRO A 22 -7.79 -0.03 -26.37
C PRO A 22 -8.49 -1.36 -26.04
N VAL A 23 -9.33 -1.88 -26.94
CA VAL A 23 -10.08 -3.13 -26.73
C VAL A 23 -9.14 -4.33 -26.77
N THR A 24 -8.24 -4.40 -27.75
CA THR A 24 -7.25 -5.47 -27.80
C THR A 24 -6.29 -5.40 -26.62
N CYS A 25 -5.89 -4.19 -26.21
CA CYS A 25 -5.05 -4.00 -25.03
C CYS A 25 -5.72 -4.53 -23.76
N ASP A 26 -7.01 -4.26 -23.58
CA ASP A 26 -7.78 -4.75 -22.44
C ASP A 26 -7.94 -6.28 -22.46
N ARG A 27 -8.32 -6.85 -23.61
CA ARG A 27 -8.41 -8.32 -23.78
C ARG A 27 -7.07 -9.00 -23.51
N TYR A 28 -5.97 -8.40 -23.95
CA TYR A 28 -4.63 -8.92 -23.70
C TYR A 28 -4.26 -8.83 -22.22
N PHE A 29 -4.60 -7.73 -21.55
CA PHE A 29 -4.42 -7.59 -20.10
C PHE A 29 -5.20 -8.66 -19.34
N ASP A 30 -6.50 -8.83 -19.61
CA ASP A 30 -7.34 -9.85 -18.97
C ASP A 30 -6.77 -11.26 -19.22
N HIS A 31 -6.38 -11.57 -20.45
CA HIS A 31 -5.73 -12.83 -20.78
C HIS A 31 -4.45 -13.05 -19.96
N ARG A 32 -3.54 -12.08 -19.92
CA ARG A 32 -2.29 -12.17 -19.14
C ARG A 32 -2.56 -12.34 -17.66
N PHE A 33 -3.50 -11.57 -17.11
CA PHE A 33 -3.83 -11.66 -15.69
C PHE A 33 -4.45 -13.02 -15.35
N ARG A 34 -5.40 -13.53 -16.14
CA ARG A 34 -5.97 -14.87 -15.96
C ARG A 34 -4.93 -15.97 -16.08
N ALA A 35 -3.97 -15.82 -17.00
CA ALA A 35 -2.87 -16.77 -17.14
C ALA A 35 -1.98 -16.76 -15.89
N LEU A 36 -1.56 -15.57 -15.42
CA LEU A 36 -0.80 -15.42 -14.17
C LEU A 36 -1.58 -16.03 -13.00
N PHE A 37 -2.85 -15.68 -12.85
CA PHE A 37 -3.68 -16.13 -11.75
C PHE A 37 -3.88 -17.65 -11.74
N ASN A 38 -4.32 -18.23 -12.86
CA ASN A 38 -4.68 -19.65 -12.90
C ASN A 38 -3.48 -20.57 -13.05
N LYS A 39 -2.42 -20.15 -13.76
CA LYS A 39 -1.27 -21.01 -14.08
C LYS A 39 -0.07 -20.80 -13.18
N VAL A 40 0.00 -19.69 -12.44
CA VAL A 40 1.12 -19.38 -11.54
C VAL A 40 0.62 -19.34 -10.10
N LEU A 41 -0.30 -18.42 -9.79
CA LEU A 41 -0.75 -18.21 -8.41
C LEU A 41 -1.51 -19.42 -7.84
N LYS A 42 -2.38 -20.04 -8.65
CA LYS A 42 -3.11 -21.26 -8.28
C LYS A 42 -2.37 -22.56 -8.60
N SER A 43 -1.12 -22.48 -9.06
CA SER A 43 -0.35 -23.68 -9.36
C SER A 43 0.16 -24.34 -8.09
N ALA A 44 0.46 -25.63 -8.18
CA ALA A 44 1.09 -26.37 -7.08
C ALA A 44 2.51 -25.84 -6.73
N ALA A 45 3.13 -25.03 -7.60
CA ALA A 45 4.43 -24.42 -7.31
C ALA A 45 4.34 -23.35 -6.21
N GLY A 46 3.14 -22.82 -5.94
CA GLY A 46 2.85 -22.02 -4.74
C GLY A 46 3.69 -20.77 -4.58
N SER A 47 3.74 -19.88 -5.60
CA SER A 47 4.48 -18.60 -5.53
C SER A 47 4.09 -17.68 -4.36
N LEU A 48 2.93 -17.92 -3.75
CA LEU A 48 2.48 -17.29 -2.49
C LEU A 48 1.92 -18.33 -1.49
N GLY A 49 2.14 -19.62 -1.72
CA GLY A 49 1.43 -20.73 -1.06
C GLY A 49 0.14 -21.17 -1.79
N GLU A 50 -0.61 -22.11 -1.20
CA GLU A 50 -1.86 -22.63 -1.75
C GLU A 50 -3.01 -21.63 -1.51
N ILE A 51 -3.57 -21.06 -2.58
CA ILE A 51 -4.70 -20.12 -2.48
C ILE A 51 -6.01 -20.91 -2.32
N VAL A 52 -6.65 -20.78 -1.16
CA VAL A 52 -7.95 -21.44 -0.85
C VAL A 52 -9.16 -20.56 -1.15
N ASP A 53 -8.99 -19.25 -1.08
CA ASP A 53 -10.02 -18.29 -1.46
C ASP A 53 -9.39 -16.99 -2.00
N PHE A 54 -10.16 -16.21 -2.74
CA PHE A 54 -9.70 -14.95 -3.30
C PHE A 54 -10.83 -13.98 -3.60
N PHE A 55 -10.50 -12.70 -3.56
CA PHE A 55 -11.32 -11.62 -4.08
C PHE A 55 -10.42 -10.72 -4.92
N TYR A 56 -10.83 -10.36 -6.13
CA TYR A 56 -10.17 -9.26 -6.83
C TYR A 56 -11.15 -8.47 -7.68
N ARG A 57 -10.77 -7.23 -7.97
CA ARG A 57 -11.46 -6.33 -8.89
C ARG A 57 -10.44 -5.67 -9.80
N VAL A 58 -10.77 -5.62 -11.08
CA VAL A 58 -10.04 -4.80 -12.05
C VAL A 58 -10.62 -3.39 -12.02
N GLU A 59 -9.76 -2.40 -11.81
CA GLU A 59 -10.10 -0.99 -11.81
C GLU A 59 -9.38 -0.26 -12.94
N PHE A 60 -10.16 0.37 -13.81
CA PHE A 60 -9.66 1.37 -14.76
C PHE A 60 -9.65 2.72 -14.06
N GLN A 61 -8.48 3.13 -13.59
CA GLN A 61 -8.32 4.50 -13.12
C GLN A 61 -8.42 5.43 -14.34
N HIS A 62 -8.83 6.69 -14.14
CA HIS A 62 -8.75 7.77 -15.16
C HIS A 62 -7.31 8.08 -15.64
N ARG A 63 -6.35 7.19 -15.38
CA ARG A 63 -4.91 7.29 -15.64
C ARG A 63 -4.43 6.31 -16.71
N GLY A 64 -5.36 5.62 -17.37
CA GLY A 64 -5.11 4.87 -18.59
C GLY A 64 -4.99 3.35 -18.42
N SER A 65 -4.24 2.87 -17.43
CA SER A 65 -3.98 1.42 -17.31
C SER A 65 -4.88 0.71 -16.28
N PRO A 66 -5.30 -0.53 -16.56
CA PRO A 66 -6.03 -1.35 -15.60
C PRO A 66 -5.15 -1.74 -14.41
N HIS A 67 -5.74 -1.75 -13.22
CA HIS A 67 -5.11 -2.16 -11.97
C HIS A 67 -5.91 -3.31 -11.35
N VAL A 68 -5.22 -4.35 -10.88
CA VAL A 68 -5.87 -5.40 -10.08
C VAL A 68 -5.72 -5.05 -8.61
N HIS A 69 -6.84 -4.97 -7.92
CA HIS A 69 -6.91 -4.91 -6.47
C HIS A 69 -7.47 -6.24 -5.98
N GLY A 70 -6.79 -6.91 -5.05
CA GLY A 70 -7.25 -8.20 -4.58
C GLY A 70 -6.74 -8.60 -3.20
N LEU A 71 -7.37 -9.66 -2.69
CA LEU A 71 -7.10 -10.36 -1.45
C LEU A 71 -7.00 -11.85 -1.79
N LEU A 72 -5.99 -12.51 -1.22
CA LEU A 72 -5.73 -13.92 -1.39
C LEU A 72 -5.69 -14.55 0.00
N TRP A 73 -6.45 -15.62 0.20
CA TRP A 73 -6.40 -16.43 1.40
C TRP A 73 -5.49 -17.62 1.13
N ILE A 74 -4.38 -17.66 1.86
CA ILE A 74 -3.40 -18.73 1.73
C ILE A 74 -3.67 -19.77 2.81
N LYS A 75 -3.72 -21.03 2.41
CA LYS A 75 -3.86 -22.18 3.30
C LYS A 75 -2.70 -22.22 4.29
N ASP A 76 -3.02 -22.49 5.55
CA ASP A 76 -2.05 -22.67 6.63
C ASP A 76 -1.07 -21.49 6.81
N ALA A 77 -1.42 -20.30 6.30
CA ALA A 77 -0.64 -19.10 6.57
C ALA A 77 -0.70 -18.80 8.08
N PRO A 78 0.45 -18.54 8.73
CA PRO A 78 0.50 -18.26 10.17
C PRO A 78 -0.30 -16.99 10.47
N VAL A 79 -0.96 -16.93 11.61
CA VAL A 79 -1.80 -15.79 12.01
C VAL A 79 -1.08 -15.00 13.10
N TYR A 80 -1.00 -13.68 12.92
CA TYR A 80 -0.46 -12.79 13.93
C TYR A 80 -1.51 -12.49 15.01
N ASP A 81 -1.10 -12.60 16.27
CA ASP A 81 -1.87 -12.21 17.45
C ASP A 81 -1.05 -11.22 18.29
N SER A 82 -1.59 -10.02 18.52
CA SER A 82 -0.90 -8.98 19.29
C SER A 82 -0.75 -9.32 20.77
N GLU A 83 -1.55 -10.27 21.28
CA GLU A 83 -1.49 -10.74 22.66
C GLU A 83 -0.57 -11.96 22.85
N ASP A 84 -0.10 -12.57 21.75
CA ASP A 84 0.85 -13.69 21.76
C ASP A 84 2.15 -13.31 20.99
N PRO A 85 3.22 -12.91 21.70
CA PRO A 85 4.50 -12.58 21.07
C PRO A 85 5.10 -13.71 20.21
N GLU A 86 4.82 -14.98 20.54
CA GLU A 86 5.34 -16.14 19.79
C GLU A 86 4.64 -16.33 18.44
N SER A 87 3.54 -15.62 18.20
CA SER A 87 2.85 -15.62 16.91
C SER A 87 3.62 -14.84 15.82
N ALA A 88 4.50 -13.90 16.20
CA ALA A 88 5.16 -13.01 15.26
C ALA A 88 6.25 -13.69 14.40
N PRO A 89 7.18 -14.51 14.95
CA PRO A 89 8.27 -15.09 14.17
C PRO A 89 7.82 -15.95 12.98
N PRO A 90 6.84 -16.88 13.11
CA PRO A 90 6.34 -17.64 11.96
C PRO A 90 5.74 -16.74 10.87
N VAL A 91 5.06 -15.66 11.27
CA VAL A 91 4.48 -14.69 10.32
C VAL A 91 5.57 -13.93 9.58
N VAL A 92 6.62 -13.49 10.28
CA VAL A 92 7.78 -12.83 9.66
C VAL A 92 8.49 -13.75 8.68
N GLU A 93 8.76 -15.00 9.05
CA GLU A 93 9.37 -16.00 8.15
C GLU A 93 8.52 -16.22 6.89
N PHE A 94 7.20 -16.33 7.06
CA PHE A 94 6.26 -16.46 5.95
C PHE A 94 6.31 -15.24 5.02
N ILE A 95 6.36 -14.03 5.58
CA ILE A 95 6.47 -12.78 4.81
C ILE A 95 7.78 -12.77 4.02
N ASP A 96 8.91 -13.00 4.68
CA ASP A 96 10.24 -12.92 4.06
C ASP A 96 10.45 -13.99 2.98
N ARG A 97 9.75 -15.11 3.07
CA ARG A 97 9.73 -16.14 2.02
C ARG A 97 9.10 -15.66 0.72
N TYR A 98 8.08 -14.80 0.78
CA TYR A 98 7.22 -14.49 -0.36
C TYR A 98 7.26 -13.03 -0.80
N ILE A 99 7.64 -12.12 0.09
CA ILE A 99 7.55 -10.68 -0.12
C ILE A 99 8.90 -10.07 0.21
N THR A 100 9.40 -9.26 -0.71
CA THR A 100 10.64 -8.50 -0.53
C THR A 100 10.50 -7.10 -1.11
N CYS A 101 11.36 -6.19 -0.69
CA CYS A 101 11.60 -4.93 -1.39
C CYS A 101 13.06 -4.81 -1.86
N HIS A 102 13.77 -5.94 -1.92
CA HIS A 102 15.18 -5.95 -2.23
C HIS A 102 15.45 -5.35 -3.61
N LYS A 103 16.45 -4.47 -3.69
CA LYS A 103 16.91 -3.92 -4.97
C LYS A 103 18.22 -4.62 -5.38
N PRO A 104 18.17 -5.56 -6.34
CA PRO A 104 19.36 -6.26 -6.81
C PRO A 104 20.33 -5.32 -7.55
N GLN A 105 21.61 -5.67 -7.55
CA GLN A 105 22.67 -4.95 -8.27
C GLN A 105 22.46 -5.03 -9.81
N GLU A 106 23.14 -4.18 -10.58
CA GLU A 106 22.91 -4.07 -12.03
C GLU A 106 23.19 -5.35 -12.81
N ASP A 107 24.15 -6.15 -12.35
CA ASP A 107 24.55 -7.43 -12.93
C ASP A 107 23.70 -8.62 -12.46
N GLN A 108 22.81 -8.41 -11.48
CA GLN A 108 22.00 -9.45 -10.89
C GLN A 108 20.67 -9.63 -11.65
N PRO A 109 20.10 -10.86 -11.64
CA PRO A 109 18.78 -11.10 -12.20
C PRO A 109 17.72 -10.17 -11.62
N MET A 110 16.68 -9.88 -12.42
CA MET A 110 15.54 -9.04 -12.06
C MET A 110 15.82 -7.55 -11.83
N HIS A 111 17.06 -7.08 -12.03
CA HIS A 111 17.40 -5.67 -11.87
C HIS A 111 16.48 -4.72 -12.65
N GLU A 112 16.21 -5.03 -13.92
CA GLU A 112 15.33 -4.21 -14.75
C GLU A 112 13.86 -4.29 -14.29
N GLU A 113 13.37 -5.47 -13.93
CA GLU A 113 12.00 -5.66 -13.45
C GLU A 113 11.75 -4.93 -12.13
N VAL A 114 12.72 -4.91 -11.21
CA VAL A 114 12.60 -4.22 -9.91
C VAL A 114 12.53 -2.70 -10.08
N LYS A 115 13.05 -2.12 -11.17
CA LYS A 115 12.85 -0.69 -11.48
C LYS A 115 11.36 -0.33 -11.61
N LEU A 116 10.50 -1.28 -11.98
CA LEU A 116 9.04 -1.08 -12.04
C LEU A 116 8.40 -0.96 -10.65
N GLN A 117 9.09 -1.39 -9.60
CA GLN A 117 8.63 -1.28 -8.20
C GLN A 117 9.05 0.05 -7.56
N GLN A 118 9.86 0.86 -8.24
CA GLN A 118 10.34 2.12 -7.70
C GLN A 118 9.29 3.24 -7.80
N HIS A 119 8.92 3.77 -6.64
CA HIS A 119 7.97 4.86 -6.56
C HIS A 119 8.57 6.21 -6.93
N LYS A 120 8.05 6.76 -8.03
CA LYS A 120 8.28 8.16 -8.43
C LYS A 120 7.08 9.00 -8.00
N HIS A 121 7.32 9.99 -7.15
CA HIS A 121 6.28 10.90 -6.70
C HIS A 121 5.67 11.61 -7.93
N SER A 122 4.34 11.59 -8.00
CA SER A 122 3.56 12.33 -8.99
C SER A 122 2.49 13.16 -8.29
N HIS A 123 1.81 14.04 -9.04
CA HIS A 123 0.68 14.84 -8.53
C HIS A 123 -0.42 13.98 -7.88
N THR A 124 -0.44 12.70 -8.20
CA THR A 124 -1.48 11.78 -7.79
C THR A 124 -1.28 11.10 -6.43
N CYS A 125 -0.02 10.94 -6.04
CA CYS A 125 0.32 10.35 -4.75
C CYS A 125 0.47 11.44 -3.69
N LEU A 126 0.82 12.66 -4.10
CA LEU A 126 0.98 13.79 -3.20
C LEU A 126 -0.39 14.30 -2.74
N LYS A 127 -0.58 14.34 -1.42
CA LYS A 127 -1.70 15.00 -0.77
C LYS A 127 -1.21 16.25 -0.06
N GLN A 128 -1.90 17.36 -0.29
CA GLN A 128 -1.67 18.59 0.44
C GLN A 128 -2.53 18.62 1.69
N LYS A 129 -1.90 18.81 2.86
CA LYS A 129 -2.57 19.02 4.13
C LYS A 129 -2.00 20.29 4.76
N GLY A 130 -2.73 21.39 4.61
CA GLY A 130 -2.21 22.71 4.95
C GLY A 130 -0.97 23.06 4.12
N LYS A 131 0.14 23.36 4.79
CA LYS A 131 1.43 23.68 4.15
C LYS A 131 2.28 22.45 3.79
N GLU A 132 1.95 21.27 4.30
CA GLU A 132 2.74 20.05 4.09
C GLU A 132 2.23 19.25 2.88
N LYS A 133 3.16 18.85 2.00
CA LYS A 133 2.93 17.85 0.95
C LYS A 133 3.42 16.49 1.43
N THR A 134 2.52 15.52 1.46
CA THR A 134 2.82 14.17 1.95
C THR A 134 2.44 13.12 0.91
N CYS A 135 3.20 12.03 0.82
CA CYS A 135 2.84 10.92 -0.03
C CYS A 135 1.72 10.10 0.64
N ARG A 136 0.60 9.87 -0.06
CA ARG A 136 -0.52 9.06 0.45
C ARG A 136 -0.16 7.61 0.74
N PHE A 137 0.96 7.14 0.19
CA PHE A 137 1.49 5.79 0.39
C PHE A 137 2.55 5.74 1.50
N GLY A 138 2.88 6.89 2.11
CA GLY A 138 3.87 6.95 3.19
C GLY A 138 5.32 6.80 2.73
N ILE A 139 5.62 7.11 1.46
CA ILE A 139 6.98 7.04 0.89
C ILE A 139 7.73 8.34 1.19
N PRO A 140 9.03 8.30 1.58
CA PRO A 140 9.89 7.12 1.69
C PRO A 140 9.54 6.18 2.86
N HIS A 141 9.73 4.89 2.67
CA HIS A 141 9.64 3.91 3.74
C HIS A 141 10.83 4.05 4.69
N TYR A 142 10.60 3.77 5.97
CA TYR A 142 11.65 3.71 6.98
C TYR A 142 12.56 2.50 6.73
N PRO A 143 13.89 2.65 6.86
CA PRO A 143 14.81 1.51 6.81
C PRO A 143 14.63 0.61 8.03
N MET A 144 14.85 -0.69 7.84
CA MET A 144 14.72 -1.71 8.88
C MET A 144 15.78 -2.79 8.67
N PRO A 145 16.53 -3.17 9.72
CA PRO A 145 17.54 -4.23 9.59
C PRO A 145 16.92 -5.62 9.33
N GLU A 146 15.67 -5.82 9.78
CA GLU A 146 14.90 -7.05 9.64
C GLU A 146 13.40 -6.75 9.51
N THR A 147 12.63 -7.72 9.04
CA THR A 147 11.17 -7.60 8.95
C THR A 147 10.58 -7.70 10.35
N MET A 148 9.75 -6.73 10.73
CA MET A 148 9.11 -6.68 12.06
C MET A 148 7.63 -6.36 11.95
N ILE A 149 6.83 -6.91 12.86
CA ILE A 149 5.44 -6.51 13.07
C ILE A 149 5.43 -5.56 14.26
N LEU A 150 5.02 -4.31 14.05
CA LEU A 150 5.01 -3.29 15.09
C LEU A 150 3.59 -2.91 15.48
N GLU A 151 3.36 -2.83 16.79
CA GLU A 151 2.14 -2.32 17.40
C GLU A 151 2.21 -0.82 17.69
N PRO A 152 1.09 -0.07 17.64
CA PRO A 152 1.05 1.31 18.10
C PRO A 152 1.56 1.46 19.52
N ILE A 153 2.25 2.56 19.80
CA ILE A 153 2.84 2.79 21.12
C ILE A 153 1.76 3.12 22.17
N LYS A 154 1.71 2.32 23.23
CA LYS A 154 0.85 2.54 24.40
C LYS A 154 1.59 3.45 25.38
N ASP A 155 0.86 4.21 26.21
CA ASP A 155 1.50 5.07 27.22
C ASP A 155 2.31 4.26 28.25
N GLN A 156 1.85 3.05 28.56
CA GLN A 156 2.52 2.08 29.42
C GLN A 156 3.90 1.64 28.89
N ASP A 157 4.11 1.68 27.57
CA ASP A 157 5.43 1.39 26.97
C ASP A 157 6.46 2.51 27.24
N LEU A 158 6.00 3.69 27.66
CA LEU A 158 6.81 4.89 27.80
C LEU A 158 7.07 5.25 29.26
N SER A 159 6.00 5.34 30.05
CA SER A 159 6.07 5.69 31.47
C SER A 159 4.74 5.45 32.15
N ASP A 160 4.77 5.02 33.42
CA ASP A 160 3.57 4.96 34.27
C ASP A 160 2.98 6.35 34.56
N ASN A 161 3.78 7.42 34.44
CA ASN A 161 3.32 8.78 34.61
C ASN A 161 2.75 9.32 33.28
N PRO A 162 1.44 9.67 33.20
CA PRO A 162 0.81 10.10 31.95
C PRO A 162 1.45 11.36 31.33
N ASN A 163 1.93 12.30 32.16
CA ASN A 163 2.58 13.51 31.66
C ASN A 163 3.97 13.22 31.12
N ALA A 164 4.71 12.30 31.75
CA ALA A 164 6.00 11.87 31.24
C ALA A 164 5.85 11.05 29.95
N ALA A 165 4.91 10.10 29.91
CA ALA A 165 4.59 9.30 28.72
C ALA A 165 4.23 10.20 27.53
N LYS A 166 3.39 11.22 27.75
CA LYS A 166 3.06 12.20 26.71
C LYS A 166 4.30 12.95 26.20
N ARG A 167 5.17 13.45 27.09
CA ARG A 167 6.40 14.16 26.69
C ARG A 167 7.33 13.26 25.88
N MET A 168 7.53 12.02 26.32
CA MET A 168 8.36 11.04 25.60
C MET A 168 7.77 10.68 24.25
N ARG A 169 6.46 10.46 24.16
CA ARG A 169 5.76 10.22 22.89
C ARG A 169 5.97 11.38 21.91
N ASP A 170 5.82 12.61 22.38
CA ASP A 170 5.99 13.81 21.54
C ASP A 170 7.45 13.95 21.05
N GLN A 171 8.43 13.62 21.90
CA GLN A 171 9.84 13.58 21.53
C GLN A 171 10.12 12.51 20.46
N LEU A 172 9.71 11.27 20.68
CA LEU A 172 9.87 10.16 19.74
C LEU A 172 9.22 10.47 18.39
N LYS A 173 8.03 11.06 18.41
CA LYS A 173 7.33 11.49 17.20
C LYS A 173 8.07 12.58 16.44
N LYS A 174 8.72 13.51 17.15
CA LYS A 174 9.57 14.55 16.56
C LYS A 174 10.80 13.92 15.89
N GLN A 175 11.46 12.97 16.55
CA GLN A 175 12.61 12.25 16.00
C GLN A 175 12.21 11.40 14.78
N ALA A 176 11.10 10.65 14.83
CA ALA A 176 10.59 9.92 13.67
C ALA A 176 10.33 10.85 12.48
N LYS A 177 9.73 12.03 12.73
CA LYS A 177 9.52 13.05 11.69
C LYS A 177 10.85 13.56 11.12
N ALA A 178 11.85 13.82 11.96
CA ALA A 178 13.16 14.28 11.52
C ALA A 178 13.84 13.25 10.61
N ILE A 179 13.83 11.96 10.99
CA ILE A 179 14.33 10.86 10.15
C ILE A 179 13.57 10.80 8.83
N PHE A 180 12.24 10.90 8.87
CA PHE A 180 11.42 10.87 7.65
C PHE A 180 11.75 12.04 6.70
N GLU A 181 11.93 13.25 7.22
CA GLU A 181 12.36 14.39 6.40
C GLU A 181 13.77 14.18 5.85
N ARG A 182 14.69 13.64 6.64
CA ARG A 182 16.03 13.30 6.17
C ARG A 182 15.99 12.32 5.00
N LEU A 183 15.21 11.25 5.10
CA LEU A 183 15.04 10.24 4.05
C LEU A 183 14.50 10.83 2.73
N LYS A 184 13.71 11.90 2.76
CA LYS A 184 13.22 12.59 1.55
C LYS A 184 14.33 13.32 0.81
N THR A 185 15.32 13.83 1.54
CA THR A 185 16.43 14.61 0.96
C THR A 185 17.51 13.74 0.35
N LEU A 186 17.57 12.46 0.73
CA LEU A 186 18.59 11.54 0.24
C LEU A 186 18.40 11.28 -1.25
N ARG A 187 19.53 11.20 -1.95
CA ARG A 187 19.65 10.77 -3.33
C ARG A 187 19.93 9.27 -3.41
N PRO A 188 19.83 8.63 -4.59
CA PRO A 188 20.15 7.21 -4.75
C PRO A 188 21.64 6.89 -4.53
N GLU A 189 22.53 7.85 -4.76
CA GLU A 189 23.99 7.68 -4.71
C GLU A 189 24.57 7.94 -3.31
N ASP A 190 23.74 8.43 -2.39
CA ASP A 190 24.17 8.68 -1.02
C ASP A 190 24.34 7.32 -0.30
N ASP A 191 25.58 6.98 0.04
CA ASP A 191 25.92 5.81 0.85
C ASP A 191 25.72 6.15 2.33
N ILE A 192 24.52 5.87 2.82
CA ILE A 192 24.10 6.13 4.19
C ILE A 192 23.47 4.85 4.73
N GLN A 193 23.85 4.50 5.94
CA GLN A 193 23.34 3.37 6.69
C GLN A 193 22.37 3.85 7.78
N ILE A 194 21.53 2.95 8.28
CA ILE A 194 20.59 3.28 9.36
C ILE A 194 21.31 3.85 10.59
N ALA A 195 22.49 3.32 10.93
CA ALA A 195 23.31 3.79 12.04
C ALA A 195 23.72 5.27 11.91
N ASP A 196 23.85 5.80 10.70
CA ASP A 196 24.14 7.22 10.47
C ASP A 196 22.94 8.09 10.84
N LEU A 197 21.75 7.71 10.37
CA LEU A 197 20.50 8.41 10.69
C LEU A 197 20.20 8.40 12.19
N LEU A 198 20.51 7.29 12.86
CA LEU A 198 20.34 7.16 14.30
C LEU A 198 21.32 8.06 15.08
N ARG A 199 22.59 8.12 14.66
CA ARG A 199 23.58 9.06 15.23
C ARG A 199 23.20 10.51 15.02
N GLU A 200 22.65 10.89 13.86
CA GLU A 200 22.15 12.24 13.58
C GLU A 200 21.03 12.67 14.58
N GLN A 201 20.32 11.71 15.18
CA GLN A 201 19.22 11.96 16.13
C GLN A 201 19.55 11.60 17.58
N ASP A 202 20.81 11.24 17.87
CA ASP A 202 21.26 10.72 19.18
C ASP A 202 20.33 9.62 19.72
N MET A 203 20.11 8.60 18.88
CA MET A 203 19.07 7.59 19.07
C MET A 203 19.64 6.17 19.00
N ALA A 204 19.24 5.32 19.95
CA ALA A 204 19.50 3.88 19.88
C ALA A 204 18.45 3.15 19.01
N MET A 205 18.74 1.91 18.57
CA MET A 205 17.83 1.16 17.70
C MET A 205 16.48 0.89 18.39
N GLU A 206 16.47 0.62 19.68
CA GLU A 206 15.26 0.38 20.46
C GLU A 206 14.38 1.63 20.50
N GLN A 207 14.99 2.80 20.70
CA GLN A 207 14.30 4.08 20.64
C GLN A 207 13.77 4.38 19.23
N TYR A 208 14.50 3.97 18.19
CA TYR A 208 14.03 4.07 16.82
C TYR A 208 12.77 3.23 16.57
N ILE A 209 12.75 1.98 17.01
CA ILE A 209 11.57 1.12 16.94
C ILE A 209 10.40 1.77 17.70
N MET A 210 10.61 2.27 18.92
CA MET A 210 9.59 3.02 19.66
C MET A 210 9.11 4.26 18.88
N ALA A 211 10.01 5.00 18.24
CA ALA A 211 9.68 6.15 17.43
C ALA A 211 8.81 5.77 16.22
N LEU A 212 9.11 4.66 15.54
CA LEU A 212 8.28 4.13 14.45
C LEU A 212 6.87 3.75 14.94
N ARG A 213 6.75 3.15 16.14
CA ARG A 213 5.45 2.83 16.76
C ARG A 213 4.58 4.06 17.02
N THR A 214 5.16 5.27 17.14
CA THR A 214 4.38 6.53 17.22
C THR A 214 3.71 6.93 15.89
N THR A 215 4.19 6.39 14.76
CA THR A 215 3.76 6.79 13.42
C THR A 215 2.55 5.99 12.91
N ILE A 216 2.24 4.88 13.58
CA ILE A 216 1.18 3.94 13.21
C ILE A 216 0.01 4.02 14.20
N LYS A 217 -1.16 3.55 13.74
CA LYS A 217 -2.40 3.51 14.53
C LYS A 217 -2.98 2.10 14.67
N ARG A 218 -2.36 1.13 14.04
CA ARG A 218 -2.71 -0.29 13.98
C ARG A 218 -1.44 -1.09 13.79
N SER A 219 -1.48 -2.36 14.12
CA SER A 219 -0.47 -3.37 13.79
C SER A 219 -0.05 -3.25 12.34
N LYS A 220 1.26 -3.23 12.09
CA LYS A 220 1.78 -3.06 10.74
C LYS A 220 3.09 -3.81 10.55
N VAL A 221 3.21 -4.48 9.41
CA VAL A 221 4.47 -5.05 8.92
C VAL A 221 5.38 -3.93 8.42
N PHE A 222 6.61 -3.92 8.93
CA PHE A 222 7.74 -3.15 8.43
C PHE A 222 8.74 -4.15 7.85
N LEU A 223 8.88 -4.17 6.52
CA LEU A 223 9.81 -5.08 5.84
C LEU A 223 11.25 -4.69 6.12
N LYS A 224 12.14 -5.70 6.20
CA LYS A 224 13.58 -5.52 6.07
C LYS A 224 13.86 -4.66 4.84
N ARG A 225 14.61 -3.58 5.04
CA ARG A 225 14.77 -2.54 4.03
C ARG A 225 16.00 -1.70 4.27
N ASP A 226 16.86 -1.66 3.26
CA ASP A 226 17.96 -0.71 3.24
C ASP A 226 17.48 0.69 2.82
N ILE A 227 18.29 1.70 3.13
CA ILE A 227 17.97 3.09 2.77
C ILE A 227 17.86 3.26 1.24
N SER A 228 18.67 2.55 0.47
CA SER A 228 18.62 2.53 -1.00
C SER A 228 17.27 2.02 -1.54
N GLU A 229 16.57 1.20 -0.75
CA GLU A 229 15.30 0.57 -1.07
C GLU A 229 14.10 1.37 -0.53
N ARG A 230 14.30 2.52 0.14
CA ARG A 230 13.24 3.35 0.76
C ARG A 230 12.08 3.76 -0.17
N ARG A 231 12.23 3.58 -1.48
CA ARG A 231 11.20 3.90 -2.50
C ARG A 231 10.72 2.69 -3.29
N THR A 232 11.16 1.48 -2.93
CA THR A 232 10.78 0.24 -3.61
C THR A 232 9.52 -0.33 -2.96
N ASN A 233 8.47 -0.55 -3.74
CA ASN A 233 7.28 -1.25 -3.26
C ASN A 233 7.60 -2.72 -2.94
N ALA A 234 6.80 -3.32 -2.07
CA ALA A 234 6.89 -4.74 -1.77
C ALA A 234 6.40 -5.58 -2.95
N TYR A 235 7.17 -6.60 -3.33
CA TYR A 235 6.91 -7.46 -4.47
C TYR A 235 7.25 -8.92 -4.15
N ASN A 236 6.72 -9.83 -4.97
CA ASN A 236 7.10 -11.23 -5.00
C ASN A 236 7.93 -11.49 -6.25
N ALA A 237 9.03 -12.22 -6.12
CA ALA A 237 10.02 -12.37 -7.19
C ALA A 237 9.46 -13.12 -8.40
N ASP A 238 8.77 -14.24 -8.17
CA ASP A 238 8.17 -15.05 -9.23
C ASP A 238 7.10 -14.27 -10.01
N ILE A 239 6.21 -13.60 -9.26
CA ILE A 239 5.14 -12.80 -9.85
C ILE A 239 5.76 -11.66 -10.68
N LEU A 240 6.79 -10.98 -10.16
CA LEU A 240 7.40 -9.86 -10.87
C LEU A 240 8.05 -10.30 -12.19
N THR A 241 8.72 -11.45 -12.18
CA THR A 241 9.39 -12.02 -13.37
C THR A 241 8.41 -12.26 -14.52
N LEU A 242 7.20 -12.72 -14.20
CA LEU A 242 6.16 -13.06 -15.18
C LEU A 242 5.22 -11.90 -15.51
N TRP A 243 4.85 -11.12 -14.49
CA TRP A 243 3.91 -10.01 -14.61
C TRP A 243 4.55 -8.77 -15.21
N ARG A 244 5.78 -8.45 -14.79
CA ARG A 244 6.56 -7.29 -15.25
C ARG A 244 5.78 -5.98 -15.18
N ALA A 245 5.14 -5.75 -14.04
CA ALA A 245 4.46 -4.51 -13.72
C ALA A 245 4.53 -4.25 -12.22
N ASN A 246 4.24 -2.99 -11.85
CA ASN A 246 4.21 -2.57 -10.45
C ASN A 246 3.23 -3.43 -9.64
N MET A 247 3.64 -3.81 -8.43
CA MET A 247 2.80 -4.44 -7.41
C MET A 247 3.08 -3.81 -6.05
N ASP A 248 2.21 -4.11 -5.10
CA ASP A 248 2.29 -3.67 -3.71
C ASP A 248 1.66 -4.78 -2.85
N LEU A 249 2.43 -5.85 -2.64
CA LEU A 249 2.00 -7.02 -1.88
C LEU A 249 2.19 -6.78 -0.39
N GLN A 250 1.15 -7.03 0.40
CA GLN A 250 1.16 -6.80 1.85
C GLN A 250 0.50 -7.97 2.55
N TYR A 251 1.19 -8.54 3.54
CA TYR A 251 0.59 -9.46 4.49
C TYR A 251 -0.27 -8.66 5.49
N ILE A 252 -1.50 -9.14 5.74
CA ILE A 252 -2.46 -8.42 6.58
C ILE A 252 -2.42 -8.97 7.99
N VAL A 253 -1.90 -8.18 8.92
CA VAL A 253 -1.82 -8.49 10.36
C VAL A 253 -2.99 -7.94 11.18
N ASP A 254 -3.87 -7.14 10.55
CA ASP A 254 -5.03 -6.51 11.21
C ASP A 254 -6.32 -6.88 10.45
N PRO A 255 -7.19 -7.74 11.01
CA PRO A 255 -8.48 -8.11 10.39
C PRO A 255 -9.36 -6.89 10.09
N TYR A 256 -9.30 -5.85 10.91
CA TYR A 256 -10.04 -4.60 10.66
C TYR A 256 -9.51 -3.88 9.41
N ALA A 257 -8.20 -3.91 9.16
CA ALA A 257 -7.63 -3.41 7.91
C ALA A 257 -8.14 -4.17 6.69
N CYS A 258 -8.27 -5.51 6.78
CA CYS A 258 -8.85 -6.34 5.72
C CYS A 258 -10.30 -5.94 5.43
N VAL A 259 -11.15 -5.90 6.46
CA VAL A 259 -12.57 -5.55 6.32
C VAL A 259 -12.73 -4.13 5.75
N MET A 260 -11.99 -3.15 6.27
CA MET A 260 -12.02 -1.80 5.75
C MET A 260 -11.51 -1.72 4.31
N TYR A 261 -10.54 -2.54 3.90
CA TYR A 261 -10.10 -2.64 2.51
C TYR A 261 -11.26 -3.11 1.62
N ILE A 262 -11.89 -4.23 1.96
CA ILE A 262 -13.03 -4.80 1.21
C ILE A 262 -14.15 -3.76 1.10
N ILE A 263 -14.61 -3.20 2.23
CA ILE A 263 -15.69 -2.21 2.26
C ILE A 263 -15.36 -1.01 1.36
N ASN A 264 -14.11 -0.53 1.39
CA ASN A 264 -13.72 0.62 0.59
C ASN A 264 -13.72 0.33 -0.92
N TYR A 265 -13.46 -0.91 -1.34
CA TYR A 265 -13.42 -1.31 -2.76
C TYR A 265 -14.77 -1.80 -3.28
N VAL A 266 -15.55 -2.52 -2.47
CA VAL A 266 -16.95 -2.86 -2.75
C VAL A 266 -17.77 -1.58 -2.81
N GLY A 267 -17.67 -0.73 -1.78
CA GLY A 267 -18.33 0.57 -1.71
C GLY A 267 -17.72 1.64 -2.62
N LYS A 268 -16.68 1.33 -3.41
CA LYS A 268 -16.06 2.33 -4.31
C LYS A 268 -17.01 2.80 -5.40
N ALA A 269 -17.84 1.90 -5.93
CA ALA A 269 -18.93 2.24 -6.85
C ALA A 269 -19.95 3.20 -6.21
N GLN A 270 -20.08 3.13 -4.88
CA GLN A 270 -21.01 3.92 -4.08
C GLN A 270 -20.41 5.24 -3.54
N ARG A 271 -19.15 5.56 -3.84
CA ARG A 271 -18.53 6.82 -3.35
C ARG A 271 -19.19 8.07 -3.96
N GLY A 272 -19.65 7.99 -5.20
CA GLY A 272 -20.50 9.02 -5.81
C GLY A 272 -21.76 9.27 -4.97
N MET A 273 -22.43 8.19 -4.54
CA MET A 273 -23.58 8.26 -3.64
C MET A 273 -23.24 8.87 -2.28
N SER A 274 -22.10 8.55 -1.68
CA SER A 274 -21.68 9.14 -0.40
C SER A 274 -21.50 10.66 -0.47
N THR A 275 -20.97 11.19 -1.57
CA THR A 275 -20.86 12.64 -1.82
C THR A 275 -22.23 13.26 -2.11
N LEU A 276 -23.05 12.62 -2.93
CA LEU A 276 -24.41 13.06 -3.22
C LEU A 276 -25.29 13.08 -1.95
N LEU A 277 -25.17 12.10 -1.08
CA LEU A 277 -25.86 12.01 0.20
C LEU A 277 -25.35 13.06 1.18
N ARG A 278 -24.03 13.31 1.26
CA ARG A 278 -23.48 14.40 2.09
C ARG A 278 -23.95 15.77 1.61
N ASN A 279 -24.00 15.98 0.30
CA ASN A 279 -24.52 17.21 -0.29
C ASN A 279 -26.02 17.35 -0.02
N ALA A 280 -26.81 16.30 -0.23
CA ALA A 280 -28.23 16.27 0.11
C ALA A 280 -28.49 16.52 1.61
N LEU A 281 -27.69 15.93 2.51
CA LEU A 281 -27.74 16.19 3.94
C LEU A 281 -27.41 17.65 4.27
N THR A 282 -26.43 18.24 3.60
CA THR A 282 -26.05 19.64 3.79
C THR A 282 -27.13 20.59 3.29
N GLU A 283 -27.72 20.33 2.13
CA GLU A 283 -28.86 21.05 1.55
C GLU A 283 -30.09 20.97 2.45
N VAL A 284 -30.39 19.78 2.96
CA VAL A 284 -31.52 19.53 3.86
C VAL A 284 -31.33 20.23 5.21
N ARG A 285 -30.10 20.29 5.74
CA ARG A 285 -29.76 21.03 6.98
C ARG A 285 -29.85 22.56 6.84
N LYS A 286 -29.77 23.09 5.62
CA LYS A 286 -29.90 24.53 5.35
C LYS A 286 -31.35 25.01 5.23
N GLY A 287 -32.32 24.11 5.14
CA GLY A 287 -33.75 24.45 5.04
C GLY A 287 -34.54 24.15 6.32
N ASN A 288 -35.60 24.93 6.59
CA ASN A 288 -36.57 24.67 7.66
C ASN A 288 -37.59 23.57 7.28
N ALA A 289 -37.12 22.38 6.91
CA ALA A 289 -37.98 21.24 6.57
C ALA A 289 -38.17 20.30 7.75
N SER A 290 -39.36 19.70 7.89
CA SER A 290 -39.65 18.72 8.94
C SER A 290 -38.83 17.43 8.75
N ILE A 291 -38.48 16.73 9.84
CA ILE A 291 -37.64 15.51 9.83
C ILE A 291 -38.14 14.47 8.81
N LYS A 292 -39.46 14.32 8.64
CA LYS A 292 -40.07 13.41 7.66
C LYS A 292 -39.78 13.80 6.21
N GLU A 293 -39.78 15.10 5.90
CA GLU A 293 -39.44 15.62 4.58
C GLU A 293 -37.94 15.55 4.31
N GLN A 294 -37.12 15.77 5.33
CA GLN A 294 -35.67 15.60 5.29
C GLN A 294 -35.30 14.16 4.89
N LEU A 295 -35.87 13.17 5.60
CA LEU A 295 -35.67 11.75 5.31
C LEU A 295 -36.18 11.36 3.92
N ARG A 296 -37.32 11.91 3.47
CA ARG A 296 -37.86 11.65 2.13
C ARG A 296 -36.94 12.17 1.02
N LYS A 297 -36.35 13.36 1.18
CA LYS A 297 -35.38 13.92 0.21
C LYS A 297 -34.11 13.08 0.13
N ILE A 298 -33.55 12.68 1.28
CA ILE A 298 -32.36 11.81 1.34
C ILE A 298 -32.64 10.45 0.69
N ARG A 299 -33.77 9.82 1.04
CA ARG A 299 -34.21 8.54 0.45
C ARG A 299 -34.36 8.63 -1.06
N ASN A 300 -34.99 9.69 -1.58
CA ASN A 300 -35.21 9.84 -3.01
C ASN A 300 -33.88 10.05 -3.77
N VAL A 301 -32.91 10.75 -3.19
CA VAL A 301 -31.56 10.87 -3.75
C VAL A 301 -30.86 9.51 -3.73
N PHE A 302 -30.93 8.78 -2.61
CA PHE A 302 -30.35 7.44 -2.48
C PHE A 302 -30.90 6.47 -3.53
N VAL A 303 -32.22 6.30 -3.60
CA VAL A 303 -32.88 5.36 -4.52
C VAL A 303 -32.59 5.69 -5.98
N LYS A 304 -32.53 6.98 -6.36
CA LYS A 304 -32.25 7.40 -7.74
C LYS A 304 -30.77 7.29 -8.14
N SER A 305 -29.86 7.27 -7.17
CA SER A 305 -28.40 7.21 -7.42
C SER A 305 -27.81 5.83 -7.14
N SER A 306 -28.60 4.91 -6.60
CA SER A 306 -28.21 3.51 -6.37
C SER A 306 -28.41 2.71 -7.64
N GLU A 307 -27.32 2.43 -8.36
CA GLU A 307 -27.29 1.32 -9.31
C GLU A 307 -27.02 0.03 -8.52
N LEU A 308 -28.08 -0.73 -8.24
CA LEU A 308 -27.96 -2.10 -7.78
C LEU A 308 -27.88 -2.98 -9.04
N SER A 309 -26.69 -3.51 -9.35
CA SER A 309 -26.61 -4.62 -10.30
C SER A 309 -27.20 -5.87 -9.64
N ALA A 310 -28.14 -6.50 -10.33
CA ALA A 310 -28.43 -7.92 -10.14
C ALA A 310 -27.23 -8.76 -10.63
#